data_AF-A0A2S6PGP3-F1
#
_entry.id   AF-A0A2S6PGP3-F1
#
_cell.length_a   1.000
_cell.length_b   1.000
_cell.length_c   1.000
_cell.angle_alpha   90.00
_cell.angle_beta   90.00
_cell.angle_gamma   90.00
#
_symmetry.space_group_name_H-M   'P 1'
#
loop_
_entity.id
_entity.type
_entity.pdbx_description
1 polymer ?
#
loop_
_entity_poly.entity_id
_entity_poly.type
_entity_poly.pdbx_seq_one_letter_code
_entity_poly.pdbx_strand_id
1 'polypeptide(L)'
;LASRLDGGRQSRPALVAGVRSERLPLSYAQRRLWFLDQLEGPGATYNLPFALRLTGGVDEAAVRVALTDVVGRHESLRTVFETVDGEPSQRILADVVPELHVVAVGEDELPSVIEKAAACTFDLAGEIPIRAWLFELSADEHVLMLVLHHIAADGWSMAPLLRDLSVAYGA
;
A
#
# COMPACT_ATOMS: atom_id res chain seq x y z
N LEU A 1 36.24 15.89 17.39
CA LEU A 1 35.21 14.88 17.03
C LEU A 1 35.02 14.72 15.52
N ALA A 2 35.18 15.77 14.70
CA ALA A 2 35.10 15.66 13.24
C ALA A 2 36.29 14.96 12.53
N SER A 3 37.43 14.78 13.21
CA SER A 3 38.64 14.20 12.60
C SER A 3 38.78 12.68 12.69
N ARG A 4 37.70 11.96 13.07
CA ARG A 4 37.68 10.47 13.13
C ARG A 4 36.86 9.81 12.02
N LEU A 5 36.37 10.57 11.04
CA LEU A 5 35.53 10.04 9.96
C LEU A 5 36.25 9.88 8.60
N ASP A 6 37.50 10.37 8.46
CA ASP A 6 38.24 10.30 7.19
C ASP A 6 39.09 9.01 7.03
N GLY A 7 39.09 8.13 8.03
CA GLY A 7 39.85 6.87 8.04
C GLY A 7 39.02 5.67 7.57
N GLY A 8 38.56 5.68 6.31
CA GLY A 8 37.96 4.48 5.71
C GLY A 8 36.83 4.77 4.74
N ARG A 9 37.16 5.26 3.54
CA ARG A 9 36.38 4.91 2.34
C ARG A 9 36.56 3.41 2.08
N GLN A 10 36.02 2.57 2.97
CA GLN A 10 35.68 1.22 2.57
C GLN A 10 34.58 1.40 1.53
N SER A 11 34.93 1.15 0.26
CA SER A 11 33.96 0.99 -0.80
C SER A 11 32.89 0.05 -0.28
N ARG A 12 31.66 0.56 -0.07
CA ARG A 12 30.54 -0.32 0.23
C ARG A 12 30.54 -1.39 -0.87
N PRO A 13 30.44 -2.68 -0.53
CA PRO A 13 30.40 -3.73 -1.53
C PRO A 13 29.28 -3.41 -2.53
N ALA A 14 29.53 -3.67 -3.81
CA ALA A 14 28.55 -3.41 -4.85
C ALA A 14 27.24 -4.11 -4.53
N LEU A 15 26.12 -3.40 -4.68
CA LEU A 15 24.79 -4.01 -4.59
C LEU A 15 24.63 -4.96 -5.77
N VAL A 16 24.69 -6.25 -5.48
CA VAL A 16 24.41 -7.33 -6.42
C VAL A 16 23.08 -7.98 -6.04
N ALA A 17 22.36 -8.50 -7.04
CA ALA A 17 21.13 -9.23 -6.78
C ALA A 17 21.46 -10.48 -5.93
N GLY A 18 20.83 -10.58 -4.76
CA GLY A 18 20.89 -11.79 -3.94
C GLY A 18 20.01 -12.90 -4.51
N VAL A 19 20.29 -14.14 -4.13
CA VAL A 19 19.37 -15.26 -4.40
C VAL A 19 18.14 -15.07 -3.52
N ARG A 20 16.96 -15.10 -4.13
CA ARG A 20 15.69 -15.01 -3.41
C ARG A 20 15.47 -16.30 -2.62
N SER A 21 15.29 -16.18 -1.31
CA SER A 21 14.95 -17.33 -0.46
C SER A 21 13.53 -17.81 -0.76
N GLU A 22 13.28 -19.10 -0.58
CA GLU A 22 11.93 -19.68 -0.69
C GLU A 22 10.98 -19.08 0.36
N ARG A 23 11.50 -18.79 1.55
CA ARG A 23 10.80 -18.06 2.62
C ARG A 23 11.42 -16.69 2.81
N LEU A 24 10.64 -15.64 2.58
CA LEU A 24 11.10 -14.27 2.70
C LEU A 24 10.89 -13.78 4.14
N PRO A 25 11.94 -13.45 4.89
CA PRO A 25 11.78 -12.94 6.24
C PRO A 25 11.15 -11.54 6.21
N LEU A 26 10.40 -11.19 7.25
CA LEU A 26 9.97 -9.80 7.47
C LEU A 26 11.17 -8.93 7.86
N SER A 27 11.17 -7.68 7.40
CA SER A 27 12.05 -6.65 7.96
C SER A 27 11.76 -6.43 9.46
N TYR A 28 12.66 -5.74 10.17
CA TYR A 28 12.42 -5.42 11.59
C TYR A 28 11.15 -4.57 11.79
N ALA A 29 10.89 -3.61 10.91
CA ALA A 29 9.69 -2.78 10.98
C ALA A 29 8.42 -3.62 10.73
N GLN A 30 8.44 -4.48 9.71
CA GLN A 30 7.33 -5.38 9.42
C GLN A 30 7.08 -6.35 10.58
N ARG A 31 8.13 -6.95 11.17
CA ARG A 31 7.99 -7.84 12.33
C ARG A 31 7.30 -7.16 13.52
N ARG A 32 7.66 -5.91 13.79
CA ARG A 32 7.01 -5.13 14.86
C ARG A 32 5.52 -4.93 14.57
N LEU A 33 5.17 -4.54 13.34
CA LEU A 33 3.77 -4.30 12.96
C LEU A 33 2.96 -5.59 12.94
N TRP A 34 3.53 -6.68 12.42
CA TRP A 34 2.91 -8.01 12.45
C TRP A 34 2.65 -8.47 13.88
N PHE A 35 3.63 -8.31 14.79
CA PHE A 35 3.42 -8.66 16.20
C PHE A 35 2.28 -7.85 16.84
N LEU A 36 2.18 -6.55 16.53
CA LEU A 36 1.12 -5.68 17.05
C LEU A 36 -0.24 -6.09 16.51
N ASP A 37 -0.34 -6.38 15.22
CA ASP A 37 -1.56 -6.90 14.59
C ASP A 37 -2.04 -8.20 15.25
N GLN A 38 -1.13 -9.14 15.52
CA GLN A 38 -1.47 -10.40 16.18
C GLN A 38 -1.83 -10.24 17.67
N LEU A 39 -1.33 -9.19 18.33
CA LEU A 39 -1.60 -8.91 19.75
C LEU A 39 -2.91 -8.13 19.95
N GLU A 40 -3.16 -7.12 19.10
CA GLU A 40 -4.28 -6.19 19.22
C GLU A 40 -5.51 -6.69 18.43
N GLY A 41 -5.30 -7.55 17.44
CA GLY A 41 -6.31 -7.96 16.46
C GLY A 41 -6.48 -6.91 15.35
N PRO A 42 -7.39 -7.17 14.38
CA PRO A 42 -7.59 -6.27 13.24
C PRO A 42 -8.03 -4.88 13.69
N GLY A 43 -7.33 -3.84 13.20
CA GLY A 43 -7.61 -2.45 13.53
C GLY A 43 -7.06 -1.48 12.49
N ALA A 44 -7.51 -0.21 12.56
CA ALA A 44 -7.12 0.83 11.62
C ALA A 44 -5.93 1.69 12.08
N THR A 45 -5.36 1.39 13.26
CA THR A 45 -4.30 2.20 13.90
C THR A 45 -3.09 2.44 12.99
N TYR A 46 -2.79 1.48 12.12
CA TYR A 46 -1.63 1.51 11.22
C TYR A 46 -2.02 1.71 9.75
N ASN A 47 -3.23 2.21 9.50
CA ASN A 47 -3.64 2.60 8.17
C ASN A 47 -3.00 3.93 7.76
N LEU A 48 -2.78 4.04 6.46
CA LEU A 48 -2.32 5.21 5.75
C LEU A 48 -3.37 5.58 4.70
N PRO A 49 -4.39 6.39 5.05
CA PRO A 49 -5.39 6.87 4.10
C PRO A 49 -4.85 8.03 3.26
N PHE A 50 -5.12 8.00 1.96
CA PHE A 50 -4.83 9.07 1.01
C PHE A 50 -6.05 9.31 0.16
N ALA A 51 -6.48 10.57 0.05
CA ALA A 51 -7.60 10.96 -0.79
C ALA A 51 -7.15 12.01 -1.81
N LEU A 52 -7.50 11.80 -3.07
CA LEU A 52 -7.29 12.72 -4.18
C LEU A 52 -8.66 13.13 -4.72
N ARG A 53 -8.94 14.44 -4.71
CA ARG A 53 -10.08 14.98 -5.44
C ARG A 53 -9.71 15.12 -6.92
N LEU A 54 -10.54 14.58 -7.78
CA LEU A 54 -10.39 14.54 -9.23
C LEU A 54 -11.50 15.37 -9.86
N THR A 55 -11.15 16.22 -10.82
CA THR A 55 -12.10 17.03 -11.57
C THR A 55 -12.18 16.55 -13.03
N GLY A 56 -13.36 16.65 -13.62
CA GLY A 56 -13.70 16.07 -14.91
C GLY A 56 -14.15 14.61 -14.81
N GLY A 57 -14.47 14.03 -15.97
CA GLY A 57 -14.87 12.63 -16.08
C GLY A 57 -13.73 11.68 -15.72
N VAL A 58 -14.04 10.70 -14.87
CA VAL A 58 -13.14 9.60 -14.51
C VAL A 58 -13.56 8.34 -15.24
N ASP A 59 -12.62 7.68 -15.91
CA ASP A 59 -12.84 6.35 -16.49
C ASP A 59 -12.57 5.29 -15.41
N GLU A 60 -13.64 4.76 -14.82
CA GLU A 60 -13.56 3.73 -13.78
C GLU A 60 -12.74 2.50 -14.24
N ALA A 61 -12.89 2.07 -15.49
CA ALA A 61 -12.19 0.91 -16.01
C ALA A 61 -10.69 1.19 -16.09
N ALA A 62 -10.29 2.40 -16.52
CA ALA A 62 -8.91 2.83 -16.50
C ALA A 62 -8.35 2.91 -15.08
N VAL A 63 -9.14 3.35 -14.08
CA VAL A 63 -8.72 3.32 -12.67
C VAL A 63 -8.44 1.89 -12.19
N ARG A 64 -9.31 0.92 -12.52
CA ARG A 64 -9.11 -0.50 -12.15
C ARG A 64 -7.85 -1.08 -12.79
N VAL A 65 -7.60 -0.77 -14.06
CA VAL A 65 -6.38 -1.20 -14.78
C VAL A 65 -5.14 -0.58 -14.14
N ALA A 66 -5.17 0.73 -13.86
CA ALA A 66 -4.06 1.43 -13.24
C ALA A 66 -3.72 0.90 -11.85
N LEU A 67 -4.74 0.63 -11.02
CA LEU A 67 -4.55 0.00 -9.71
C LEU A 67 -3.93 -1.38 -9.82
N THR A 68 -4.40 -2.20 -10.78
CA THR A 68 -3.86 -3.54 -11.02
C THR A 68 -2.40 -3.49 -11.46
N ASP A 69 -2.04 -2.57 -12.36
CA ASP A 69 -0.66 -2.40 -12.81
C ASP A 69 0.28 -1.97 -11.67
N VAL A 70 -0.14 -0.97 -10.87
CA VAL A 70 0.62 -0.50 -9.70
C VAL A 70 0.81 -1.62 -8.67
N VAL A 71 -0.25 -2.36 -8.34
CA VAL A 71 -0.15 -3.50 -7.40
C VAL A 71 0.73 -4.61 -7.97
N GLY A 72 0.65 -4.89 -9.28
CA GLY A 72 1.52 -5.86 -9.96
C GLY A 72 3.00 -5.45 -9.90
N ARG A 73 3.28 -4.17 -10.14
CA ARG A 73 4.62 -3.57 -10.16
C ARG A 73 5.29 -3.56 -8.79
N HIS A 74 4.54 -3.32 -7.71
CA HIS A 74 5.07 -3.17 -6.36
C HIS A 74 4.80 -4.42 -5.51
N GLU A 75 5.82 -5.27 -5.36
CA GLU A 75 5.72 -6.51 -4.58
C GLU A 75 5.14 -6.31 -3.17
N SER A 76 5.48 -5.21 -2.48
CA SER A 76 4.98 -4.92 -1.13
C SER A 76 3.46 -4.76 -1.08
N LEU A 77 2.83 -4.25 -2.15
CA LEU A 77 1.37 -4.06 -2.23
C LEU A 77 0.61 -5.35 -2.51
N ARG A 78 1.30 -6.42 -2.94
CA ARG A 78 0.72 -7.75 -3.18
C ARG A 78 1.33 -8.83 -2.28
N THR A 79 1.81 -8.43 -1.10
CA THR A 79 2.40 -9.32 -0.10
C THR A 79 1.44 -9.52 1.06
N VAL A 80 1.24 -10.77 1.44
CA VAL A 80 0.59 -11.16 2.71
C VAL A 80 1.63 -11.68 3.70
N PHE A 81 1.28 -11.69 4.97
CA PHE A 81 2.18 -11.97 6.09
C PHE A 81 1.65 -13.17 6.87
N GLU A 82 2.46 -14.23 6.97
CA GLU A 82 2.04 -15.48 7.59
C GLU A 82 3.11 -16.02 8.52
N THR A 83 2.70 -16.81 9.51
CA THR A 83 3.62 -17.52 10.39
C THR A 83 3.79 -18.95 9.88
N VAL A 84 5.01 -19.32 9.48
CA VAL A 84 5.35 -20.67 9.01
C VAL A 84 6.39 -21.26 9.95
N ASP A 85 6.06 -22.41 10.55
CA ASP A 85 6.91 -23.09 11.55
C ASP A 85 7.31 -22.18 12.74
N GLY A 86 6.40 -21.28 13.14
CA GLY A 86 6.62 -20.34 14.25
C GLY A 86 7.38 -19.06 13.89
N GLU A 87 7.81 -18.90 12.64
CA GLU A 87 8.53 -17.71 12.17
C GLU A 87 7.68 -16.89 11.18
N PRO A 88 7.62 -15.55 11.34
CA PRO A 88 6.87 -14.71 10.42
C PRO A 88 7.60 -14.59 9.07
N SER A 89 6.83 -14.70 7.99
CA SER A 89 7.31 -14.69 6.61
C SER A 89 6.39 -13.89 5.69
N GLN A 90 6.96 -13.42 4.57
CA GLN A 90 6.25 -12.72 3.50
C GLN A 90 5.92 -13.70 2.38
N ARG A 91 4.66 -13.73 1.96
CA ARG A 91 4.22 -14.45 0.77
C ARG A 91 3.72 -13.46 -0.26
N ILE A 92 4.46 -13.37 -1.37
CA ILE A 92 4.13 -12.44 -2.46
C ILE A 92 3.20 -13.16 -3.43
N LEU A 93 2.02 -12.60 -3.61
CA LEU A 93 0.99 -13.16 -4.47
C LEU A 93 1.27 -12.79 -5.93
N ALA A 94 1.00 -13.70 -6.86
CA ALA A 94 1.02 -13.42 -8.29
C ALA A 94 -0.38 -12.98 -8.76
N ASP A 95 -0.44 -12.17 -9.82
CA ASP A 95 -1.67 -11.82 -10.55
C ASP A 95 -2.83 -11.34 -9.66
N VAL A 96 -2.55 -10.43 -8.73
CA VAL A 96 -3.57 -9.87 -7.83
C VAL A 96 -4.32 -8.74 -8.51
N VAL A 97 -5.65 -8.79 -8.44
CA VAL A 97 -6.53 -7.69 -8.81
C VAL A 97 -7.04 -7.02 -7.54
N PRO A 98 -6.62 -5.78 -7.22
CA PRO A 98 -7.10 -5.08 -6.05
C PRO A 98 -8.58 -4.70 -6.17
N GLU A 99 -9.28 -4.68 -5.04
CA GLU A 99 -10.66 -4.21 -5.00
C GLU A 99 -10.73 -2.69 -5.16
N LEU A 100 -11.64 -2.23 -6.04
CA LEU A 100 -12.07 -0.85 -6.15
C LEU A 100 -13.58 -0.78 -5.88
N HIS A 101 -13.94 -0.15 -4.76
CA HIS A 101 -15.32 0.14 -4.42
C HIS A 101 -15.75 1.46 -5.04
N VAL A 102 -16.81 1.44 -5.85
CA VAL A 102 -17.36 2.67 -6.46
C VAL A 102 -18.66 3.00 -5.76
N VAL A 103 -18.76 4.23 -5.26
CA VAL A 103 -19.88 4.66 -4.43
C VAL A 103 -20.29 6.09 -4.81
N ALA A 104 -21.53 6.26 -5.28
CA ALA A 104 -22.12 7.58 -5.43
C ALA A 104 -22.46 8.16 -4.04
N VAL A 105 -22.01 9.37 -3.75
CA VAL A 105 -22.15 10.02 -2.44
C VAL A 105 -22.44 11.51 -2.58
N GLY A 106 -23.27 12.06 -1.68
CA GLY A 106 -23.41 13.51 -1.57
C GLY A 106 -22.14 14.18 -1.03
N GLU A 107 -21.90 15.44 -1.39
CA GLU A 107 -20.78 16.24 -0.85
C GLU A 107 -20.86 16.37 0.68
N ASP A 108 -22.07 16.40 1.24
CA ASP A 108 -22.34 16.44 2.67
C ASP A 108 -22.06 15.10 3.38
N GLU A 109 -22.18 13.97 2.68
CA GLU A 109 -21.89 12.62 3.20
C GLU A 109 -20.41 12.25 3.08
N LEU A 110 -19.67 12.94 2.19
CA LEU A 110 -18.28 12.63 1.86
C LEU A 110 -17.37 12.49 3.09
N PRO A 111 -17.38 13.41 4.09
CA PRO A 111 -16.51 13.27 5.25
C PRO A 111 -16.74 11.96 6.01
N SER A 112 -18.00 11.55 6.17
CA SER A 112 -18.36 10.34 6.91
C SER A 112 -17.95 9.07 6.17
N VAL A 113 -18.13 9.01 4.85
CA VAL A 113 -17.72 7.84 4.06
C VAL A 113 -16.20 7.72 3.96
N ILE A 114 -15.46 8.85 3.92
CA ILE A 114 -14.00 8.86 3.98
C ILE A 114 -13.53 8.33 5.33
N GLU A 115 -14.09 8.81 6.44
CA GLU A 115 -13.73 8.31 7.79
C GLU A 115 -13.98 6.81 7.92
N LYS A 116 -15.12 6.32 7.40
CA LYS A 116 -15.46 4.90 7.40
C LYS A 116 -14.49 4.08 6.55
N ALA A 117 -14.12 4.56 5.37
CA ALA A 117 -13.16 3.90 4.50
C ALA A 117 -11.76 3.89 5.11
N ALA A 118 -11.31 5.00 5.72
CA ALA A 118 -10.03 5.09 6.42
C ALA A 118 -9.92 4.09 7.59
N ALA A 119 -11.05 3.81 8.24
CA ALA A 119 -11.15 2.88 9.36
C ALA A 119 -11.27 1.41 8.94
N CYS A 120 -11.10 1.09 7.65
CA CYS A 120 -11.17 -0.29 7.20
C CYS A 120 -10.08 -1.17 7.86
N THR A 121 -10.36 -2.44 8.08
CA THR A 121 -9.36 -3.39 8.57
C THR A 121 -8.77 -4.21 7.42
N PHE A 122 -7.58 -4.75 7.66
CA PHE A 122 -6.91 -5.70 6.79
C PHE A 122 -6.68 -6.99 7.58
N ASP A 123 -7.02 -8.14 6.98
CA ASP A 123 -6.49 -9.42 7.45
C ASP A 123 -5.14 -9.63 6.77
N LEU A 124 -4.05 -9.22 7.43
CA LEU A 124 -2.72 -9.24 6.83
C LEU A 124 -2.22 -10.66 6.45
N ALA A 125 -2.87 -11.73 6.93
CA ALA A 125 -2.56 -13.10 6.57
C ALA A 125 -3.22 -13.55 5.26
N GLY A 126 -4.39 -13.02 4.94
CA GLY A 126 -5.21 -13.42 3.80
C GLY A 126 -5.37 -12.34 2.72
N GLU A 127 -5.13 -11.08 3.08
CA GLU A 127 -5.48 -9.91 2.28
C GLU A 127 -4.25 -9.03 2.01
N ILE A 128 -4.21 -8.46 0.81
CA ILE A 128 -3.19 -7.47 0.45
C ILE A 128 -3.36 -6.16 1.25
N PRO A 129 -2.27 -5.46 1.59
CA PRO A 129 -2.29 -4.29 2.47
C PRO A 129 -2.68 -2.99 1.74
N ILE A 130 -3.63 -3.05 0.81
CA ILE A 130 -4.15 -1.91 0.06
C ILE A 130 -5.62 -2.11 -0.34
N ARG A 131 -6.44 -1.07 -0.18
CA ARG A 131 -7.83 -1.03 -0.65
C ARG A 131 -8.13 0.34 -1.27
N ALA A 132 -9.01 0.36 -2.28
CA ALA A 132 -9.35 1.59 -3.00
C ALA A 132 -10.87 1.86 -3.05
N TRP A 133 -11.22 3.14 -3.02
CA TRP A 133 -12.58 3.64 -3.23
C TRP A 133 -12.56 4.76 -4.25
N LEU A 134 -13.54 4.76 -5.15
CA LEU A 134 -13.88 5.90 -6.00
C LEU A 134 -15.24 6.42 -5.55
N PHE A 135 -15.24 7.56 -4.87
CA PHE A 135 -16.45 8.27 -4.50
C PHE A 135 -16.87 9.17 -5.66
N GLU A 136 -18.09 9.01 -6.15
CA GLU A 136 -18.63 9.81 -7.26
C GLU A 136 -19.56 10.87 -6.67
N LEU A 137 -19.19 12.15 -6.80
CA LEU A 137 -19.96 13.27 -6.26
C LEU A 137 -20.85 13.90 -7.34
N SER A 138 -20.33 13.97 -8.57
CA SER A 138 -21.04 14.37 -9.77
C SER A 138 -20.36 13.79 -11.00
N ALA A 139 -20.92 14.04 -12.20
CA ALA A 139 -20.32 13.60 -13.46
C ALA A 139 -18.88 14.12 -13.70
N ASP A 140 -18.52 15.25 -13.06
CA ASP A 140 -17.22 15.91 -13.23
C ASP A 140 -16.45 16.03 -11.91
N GLU A 141 -16.87 15.34 -10.85
CA GLU A 141 -16.21 15.44 -9.56
C GLU A 141 -16.22 14.13 -8.79
N HIS A 142 -15.02 13.67 -8.46
CA HIS A 142 -14.78 12.38 -7.84
C HIS A 142 -13.72 12.50 -6.75
N VAL A 143 -13.71 11.56 -5.81
CA VAL A 143 -12.62 11.38 -4.85
C VAL A 143 -12.11 9.96 -4.91
N LEU A 144 -10.86 9.79 -5.34
CA LEU A 144 -10.15 8.52 -5.29
C LEU A 144 -9.44 8.42 -3.93
N MET A 145 -9.80 7.41 -3.16
CA MET A 145 -9.19 7.12 -1.86
C MET A 145 -8.44 5.80 -1.91
N LEU A 146 -7.20 5.81 -1.44
CA LEU A 146 -6.38 4.63 -1.21
C LEU A 146 -6.11 4.52 0.28
N VAL A 147 -6.32 3.33 0.85
CA VAL A 147 -5.91 3.03 2.21
C VAL A 147 -4.88 1.92 2.14
N LEU A 148 -3.68 2.18 2.66
CA LEU A 148 -2.61 1.21 2.75
C LEU A 148 -2.33 0.85 4.21
N HIS A 149 -1.86 -0.36 4.47
CA HIS A 149 -1.32 -0.68 5.79
C HIS A 149 0.17 -0.31 5.86
N HIS A 150 0.60 0.28 6.98
CA HIS A 150 1.99 0.71 7.22
C HIS A 150 3.04 -0.41 7.09
N ILE A 151 2.60 -1.67 7.10
CA ILE A 151 3.48 -2.84 6.91
C ILE A 151 4.05 -2.93 5.48
N ALA A 152 3.37 -2.29 4.51
CA ALA A 152 3.74 -2.31 3.09
C ALA A 152 4.16 -0.94 2.53
N ALA A 153 3.90 0.13 3.27
CA ALA A 153 4.17 1.50 2.83
C ALA A 153 4.53 2.44 3.98
N ASP A 154 5.26 3.49 3.64
CA ASP A 154 5.62 4.59 4.52
C ASP A 154 5.39 5.95 3.83
N GLY A 155 5.72 7.04 4.53
CA GLY A 155 5.56 8.40 3.99
C GLY A 155 6.38 8.67 2.72
N TRP A 156 7.49 7.97 2.49
CA TRP A 156 8.29 8.10 1.26
C TRP A 156 7.70 7.32 0.09
N SER A 157 6.85 6.33 0.37
CA SER A 157 6.20 5.50 -0.63
C SER A 157 5.09 6.22 -1.40
N MET A 158 4.60 7.37 -0.92
CA MET A 158 3.41 8.00 -1.49
C MET A 158 3.63 8.74 -2.80
N ALA A 159 4.68 9.54 -2.88
CA ALA A 159 5.04 10.22 -4.12
C ALA A 159 5.27 9.24 -5.30
N PRO A 160 6.01 8.12 -5.15
CA PRO A 160 6.13 7.14 -6.23
C PRO A 160 4.82 6.39 -6.51
N LEU A 161 4.04 6.04 -5.49
CA LEU A 161 2.74 5.39 -5.68
C LEU A 161 1.79 6.21 -6.55
N LEU A 162 1.59 7.49 -6.20
CA LEU A 162 0.71 8.39 -6.94
C LEU A 162 1.22 8.68 -8.35
N ARG A 163 2.54 8.76 -8.52
CA ARG A 163 3.17 8.90 -9.84
C ARG A 163 2.87 7.68 -10.71
N ASP A 164 3.15 6.48 -10.20
CA ASP A 164 2.97 5.25 -10.97
C ASP A 164 1.49 5.04 -11.31
N LEU A 165 0.57 5.36 -10.39
CA LEU A 165 -0.87 5.33 -10.65
C LEU A 165 -1.31 6.31 -11.73
N SER A 166 -0.81 7.55 -11.68
CA SER A 166 -1.10 8.55 -12.71
C SER A 166 -0.56 8.15 -14.08
N VAL A 167 0.61 7.53 -14.14
CA VAL A 167 1.19 7.02 -15.39
C VAL A 167 0.37 5.86 -15.94
N ALA A 168 0.01 4.89 -15.09
CA ALA A 168 -0.76 3.72 -15.50
C ALA A 168 -2.19 4.08 -15.93
N TYR A 169 -2.81 5.11 -15.33
CA TYR A 169 -4.13 5.61 -15.75
C TYR A 169 -4.12 6.28 -17.12
N GLY A 170 -3.01 6.92 -17.50
CA GLY A 170 -2.88 7.64 -18.77
C GLY A 170 -2.35 6.79 -19.94
N ALA A 171 -2.09 5.50 -19.73
CA ALA A 171 -1.52 4.57 -20.71
C ALA A 171 -2.61 3.86 -21.54
#